data_AF-A0A945AUA0-F1
#
_entry.id   AF-A0A945AUA0-F1
#
_cell.length_a   1.000
_cell.length_b   1.000
_cell.length_c   1.000
_cell.angle_alpha   90.00
_cell.angle_beta   90.00
_cell.angle_gamma   90.00
#
_symmetry.space_group_name_H-M   'P 1'
#
loop_
_entity.id
_entity.type
_entity.pdbx_description
1 polymer ?
#
loop_
_entity_poly.entity_id
_entity_poly.type
_entity_poly.pdbx_seq_one_letter_code
_entity_poly.pdbx_strand_id
1 'polypeptide(L)'
;MIDSWRNEWGLGDFPFYWVQLADFRDEKPEPAESEWAELREAQTMTLKKLDNTGEAVIIDLGEGKDIHPRNKIDVAKRLARLALAETYNIPGIPCRSPQFQSMQQNGNRLTLTFTHVEPKANGWRPFDVRDPIGFTIADSSKTFVDAQARILTDGRIEVWSETVSNPIAVRYAWADNPVCNMYSSEGLPLTPFRTDNFPSITEGRN
;
A
#
# COMPACT_ATOMS: atom_id res chain seq x y z
N MET A 1 -10.71 10.84 -16.05
CA MET A 1 -9.90 10.27 -17.15
C MET A 1 -10.47 8.92 -17.60
N ILE A 2 -10.50 7.89 -16.75
CA ILE A 2 -10.94 6.53 -17.11
C ILE A 2 -12.35 6.53 -17.71
N ASP A 3 -13.34 7.13 -17.04
CA ASP A 3 -14.72 7.20 -17.56
C ASP A 3 -14.80 7.94 -18.90
N SER A 4 -13.99 8.98 -19.10
CA SER A 4 -13.94 9.68 -20.39
C SER A 4 -13.44 8.76 -21.50
N TRP A 5 -12.41 7.95 -21.25
CA TRP A 5 -11.92 6.99 -22.25
C TRP A 5 -12.97 5.92 -22.56
N ARG A 6 -13.65 5.40 -21.52
CA ARG A 6 -14.75 4.43 -21.68
C ARG A 6 -15.90 5.00 -22.49
N ASN A 7 -16.28 6.26 -22.24
CA ASN A 7 -17.34 6.95 -22.96
C ASN A 7 -16.95 7.23 -24.43
N GLU A 8 -15.75 7.75 -24.68
CA GLU A 8 -15.30 8.08 -26.04
C GLU A 8 -15.16 6.83 -26.93
N TRP A 9 -14.74 5.70 -26.36
CA TRP A 9 -14.60 4.45 -27.13
C TRP A 9 -15.92 3.70 -27.29
N GLY A 10 -16.90 3.89 -26.41
CA GLY A 10 -18.19 3.20 -26.49
C GLY A 10 -18.11 1.68 -26.33
N LEU A 11 -17.05 1.17 -25.70
CA LEU A 11 -16.80 -0.28 -25.50
C LEU A 11 -17.17 -0.77 -24.08
N GLY A 12 -17.93 0.02 -23.33
CA GLY A 12 -18.28 -0.28 -21.94
C GLY A 12 -17.09 -0.21 -20.98
N ASP A 13 -17.18 -0.95 -19.87
CA ASP A 13 -16.16 -0.96 -18.82
C ASP A 13 -14.97 -1.86 -19.16
N PHE A 14 -14.25 -1.55 -20.24
CA PHE A 14 -13.06 -2.31 -20.58
C PHE A 14 -12.01 -2.25 -19.43
N PRO A 15 -11.17 -3.30 -19.29
CA PRO A 15 -10.18 -3.37 -18.23
C PRO A 15 -9.20 -2.19 -18.27
N PHE A 16 -9.01 -1.54 -17.12
CA PHE A 16 -8.10 -0.40 -16.98
C PHE A 16 -7.09 -0.67 -15.86
N TYR A 17 -5.83 -0.93 -16.21
CA TYR A 17 -4.77 -1.23 -15.25
C TYR A 17 -3.69 -0.15 -15.25
N TRP A 18 -3.23 0.22 -14.06
CA TRP A 18 -2.16 1.19 -13.90
C TRP A 18 -1.09 0.70 -12.92
N VAL A 19 0.00 1.46 -12.88
CA VAL A 19 1.14 1.23 -11.99
C VAL A 19 1.09 2.31 -10.92
N GLN A 20 1.08 1.91 -9.66
CA GLN A 20 1.24 2.85 -8.54
C GLN A 20 2.65 3.47 -8.63
N LEU A 21 2.85 4.72 -8.23
CA LEU A 21 4.20 5.27 -8.21
C LEU A 21 5.11 4.47 -7.27
N ALA A 22 6.36 4.30 -7.67
CA ALA A 22 7.40 3.70 -6.84
C ALA A 22 7.86 4.67 -5.74
N ASP A 23 8.72 4.21 -4.86
CA ASP A 23 9.55 5.05 -4.01
C ASP A 23 10.44 5.98 -4.84
N PHE A 24 10.64 7.22 -4.37
CA PHE A 24 11.43 8.24 -5.05
C PHE A 24 11.96 9.28 -4.05
N ARG A 25 13.09 9.93 -4.36
CA ARG A 25 13.81 10.92 -3.51
C ARG A 25 14.57 10.29 -2.34
N ASP A 26 15.19 11.15 -1.54
CA ASP A 26 15.92 10.75 -0.35
C ASP A 26 14.96 10.23 0.73
N GLU A 27 15.41 9.20 1.44
CA GLU A 27 14.78 8.74 2.67
C GLU A 27 14.79 9.85 3.73
N LYS A 28 13.75 9.90 4.55
CA LYS A 28 13.70 10.80 5.71
C LYS A 28 13.96 9.99 6.98
N PRO A 29 14.72 10.53 7.94
CA PRO A 29 15.03 9.82 9.18
C PRO A 29 13.82 9.71 10.12
N GLU A 30 12.82 10.57 9.96
CA GLU A 30 11.64 10.64 10.82
C GLU A 30 10.37 10.66 9.97
N PRO A 31 9.24 10.14 10.49
CA PRO A 31 7.94 10.24 9.84
C PRO A 31 7.59 11.69 9.49
N ALA A 32 7.14 11.91 8.26
CA ALA A 32 6.77 13.22 7.76
C ALA A 32 5.63 13.13 6.76
N GLU A 33 4.95 14.26 6.54
CA GLU A 33 3.99 14.37 5.44
C GLU A 33 4.70 14.25 4.08
N SER A 34 3.97 13.69 3.10
CA SER A 34 4.49 13.34 1.79
C SER A 34 3.41 13.49 0.72
N GLU A 35 3.60 14.45 -0.18
CA GLU A 35 2.76 14.61 -1.37
C GLU A 35 2.83 13.38 -2.28
N TRP A 36 3.97 12.68 -2.26
CA TRP A 36 4.16 11.45 -3.02
C TRP A 36 3.36 10.27 -2.46
N ALA A 37 3.29 10.14 -1.14
CA ALA A 37 2.44 9.16 -0.47
C ALA A 37 0.95 9.44 -0.71
N GLU A 38 0.54 10.71 -0.65
CA GLU A 38 -0.84 11.12 -0.97
C GLU A 38 -1.21 10.82 -2.42
N LEU A 39 -0.27 11.01 -3.35
CA LEU A 39 -0.49 10.63 -4.75
C LEU A 39 -0.65 9.12 -4.93
N ARG A 40 0.16 8.30 -4.25
CA ARG A 40 0.02 6.83 -4.24
C ARG A 40 -1.31 6.39 -3.61
N GLU A 41 -1.74 7.05 -2.55
CA GLU A 41 -3.06 6.84 -1.95
C GLU A 41 -4.18 7.16 -2.95
N ALA A 42 -4.10 8.29 -3.66
CA ALA A 42 -5.10 8.68 -4.65
C ALA A 42 -5.21 7.65 -5.80
N GLN A 43 -4.08 7.08 -6.25
CA GLN A 43 -4.07 5.97 -7.20
C GLN A 43 -4.81 4.75 -6.62
N THR A 44 -4.48 4.34 -5.39
CA THR A 44 -5.10 3.20 -4.72
C THR A 44 -6.60 3.41 -4.50
N MET A 45 -7.03 4.60 -4.08
CA MET A 45 -8.43 4.95 -3.86
C MET A 45 -9.29 4.84 -5.13
N THR A 46 -8.68 4.97 -6.31
CA THR A 46 -9.38 4.83 -7.59
C THR A 46 -9.95 3.41 -7.77
N LEU A 47 -9.30 2.38 -7.20
CA LEU A 47 -9.79 1.00 -7.23
C LEU A 47 -11.18 0.84 -6.59
N LYS A 48 -11.50 1.64 -5.57
CA LYS A 48 -12.81 1.59 -4.88
C LYS A 48 -13.90 2.35 -5.63
N LYS A 49 -13.54 3.16 -6.61
CA LYS A 49 -14.46 4.06 -7.33
C LYS A 49 -14.91 3.51 -8.68
N LEU A 50 -14.13 2.62 -9.29
CA LEU A 50 -14.34 2.17 -10.65
C LEU A 50 -14.17 0.66 -10.79
N ASP A 51 -15.13 0.02 -11.45
CA ASP A 51 -15.09 -1.41 -11.76
C ASP A 51 -14.11 -1.73 -12.90
N ASN A 52 -13.75 -3.01 -13.03
CA ASN A 52 -12.81 -3.53 -14.02
C ASN A 52 -11.47 -2.77 -14.02
N THR A 53 -10.98 -2.51 -12.81
CA THR A 53 -9.71 -1.83 -12.57
C THR A 53 -8.74 -2.68 -11.74
N GLY A 54 -7.46 -2.32 -11.82
CA GLY A 54 -6.38 -2.99 -11.12
C GLY A 54 -5.13 -2.12 -11.05
N GLU A 55 -4.39 -2.28 -9.97
CA GLU A 55 -3.17 -1.51 -9.68
C GLU A 55 -2.01 -2.47 -9.46
N ALA A 56 -0.93 -2.28 -10.20
CA ALA A 56 0.36 -2.88 -9.90
C ALA A 56 1.11 -1.99 -8.91
N VAL A 57 1.17 -2.39 -7.64
CA VAL A 57 1.98 -1.73 -6.62
C VAL A 57 3.45 -1.99 -6.91
N ILE A 58 4.29 -0.96 -6.91
CA ILE A 58 5.73 -1.05 -7.23
C ILE A 58 6.60 -0.22 -6.27
N ILE A 59 6.15 -0.11 -5.01
CA ILE A 59 6.82 0.67 -3.96
C ILE A 59 8.24 0.19 -3.62
N ASP A 60 8.61 -1.00 -4.09
CA ASP A 60 9.90 -1.66 -3.87
C ASP A 60 10.83 -1.63 -5.10
N LEU A 61 10.38 -1.04 -6.21
CA LEU A 61 11.10 -1.09 -7.49
C LEU A 61 11.71 0.25 -7.88
N GLY A 62 11.56 1.29 -7.07
CA GLY A 62 12.05 2.64 -7.31
C GLY A 62 13.54 2.80 -7.07
N GLU A 63 13.99 4.02 -7.34
CA GLU A 63 15.37 4.45 -7.16
C GLU A 63 15.34 5.87 -6.59
N GLY A 64 15.89 6.09 -5.40
CA GLY A 64 15.78 7.39 -4.73
C GLY A 64 16.30 8.59 -5.55
N LYS A 65 17.23 8.36 -6.48
CA LYS A 65 17.82 9.41 -7.34
C LYS A 65 17.28 9.42 -8.78
N ASP A 66 16.39 8.50 -9.14
CA ASP A 66 15.83 8.41 -10.49
C ASP A 66 14.34 8.03 -10.44
N ILE A 67 13.49 8.94 -10.93
CA ILE A 67 12.05 8.72 -11.03
C ILE A 67 11.69 7.63 -12.06
N HIS A 68 12.65 7.16 -12.88
CA HIS A 68 12.47 6.14 -13.90
C HIS A 68 13.04 4.78 -13.46
N PRO A 69 12.31 3.98 -12.65
CA PRO A 69 12.84 2.72 -12.13
C PRO A 69 13.29 1.77 -13.24
N ARG A 70 14.51 1.22 -13.16
CA ARG A 70 15.07 0.38 -14.23
C ARG A 70 14.42 -0.99 -14.33
N ASN A 71 13.88 -1.53 -13.24
CA ASN A 71 13.24 -2.85 -13.22
C ASN A 71 11.84 -2.83 -13.86
N LYS A 72 11.77 -2.54 -15.17
CA LYS A 72 10.51 -2.55 -15.93
C LYS A 72 9.94 -3.95 -16.12
N ILE A 73 10.77 -4.99 -16.00
CA ILE A 73 10.34 -6.38 -16.14
C ILE A 73 9.37 -6.76 -15.02
N ASP A 74 9.70 -6.47 -13.77
CA ASP A 74 8.82 -6.84 -12.66
C ASP A 74 7.56 -5.97 -12.59
N VAL A 75 7.65 -4.69 -13.00
CA VAL A 75 6.47 -3.84 -13.24
C VAL A 75 5.53 -4.52 -14.25
N ALA A 76 6.06 -4.94 -15.40
CA ALA A 76 5.27 -5.59 -16.45
C ALA A 76 4.69 -6.93 -16.00
N LYS A 77 5.43 -7.74 -15.24
CA LYS A 77 4.92 -9.00 -14.67
C LYS A 77 3.74 -8.76 -13.72
N ARG A 78 3.77 -7.71 -12.90
CA ARG A 78 2.67 -7.38 -11.98
C ARG A 78 1.41 -6.95 -12.74
N LEU A 79 1.54 -6.14 -13.79
CA LEU A 79 0.42 -5.83 -14.70
C LEU A 79 -0.10 -7.07 -15.44
N ALA A 80 0.80 -7.93 -15.90
CA ALA A 80 0.42 -9.17 -16.59
C ALA A 80 -0.39 -10.10 -15.68
N ARG A 81 -0.04 -10.20 -14.38
CA ARG A 81 -0.85 -10.97 -13.41
C ARG A 81 -2.29 -10.48 -13.36
N LEU A 82 -2.52 -9.16 -13.33
CA LEU A 82 -3.87 -8.57 -13.36
C LEU A 82 -4.63 -8.95 -14.63
N ALA A 83 -4.01 -8.76 -15.80
CA ALA A 83 -4.67 -9.11 -17.06
C ALA A 83 -5.01 -10.61 -17.14
N LEU A 84 -4.06 -11.49 -16.80
CA LEU A 84 -4.27 -12.93 -16.86
C LEU A 84 -5.39 -13.38 -15.90
N ALA A 85 -5.39 -12.88 -14.67
CA ALA A 85 -6.37 -13.26 -13.65
C ALA A 85 -7.75 -12.66 -13.90
N GLU A 86 -7.82 -11.35 -14.13
CA GLU A 86 -9.08 -10.58 -14.07
C GLU A 86 -9.68 -10.34 -15.46
N THR A 87 -8.87 -10.25 -16.51
CA THR A 87 -9.38 -10.09 -17.90
C THR A 87 -9.56 -11.44 -18.59
N TYR A 88 -8.55 -12.30 -18.51
CA TYR A 88 -8.56 -13.61 -19.17
C TYR A 88 -9.12 -14.73 -18.29
N ASN A 89 -9.49 -14.44 -17.04
CA ASN A 89 -10.10 -15.38 -16.10
C ASN A 89 -9.27 -16.66 -15.89
N ILE A 90 -7.93 -16.54 -15.94
CA ILE A 90 -7.05 -17.67 -15.64
C ILE A 90 -7.01 -17.85 -14.12
N PRO A 91 -7.51 -18.98 -13.58
CA PRO A 91 -7.63 -19.15 -12.14
C PRO A 91 -6.26 -19.35 -11.47
N GLY A 92 -6.19 -19.01 -10.18
CA GLY A 92 -5.03 -19.31 -9.34
C GLY A 92 -3.83 -18.38 -9.53
N ILE A 93 -3.97 -17.26 -10.23
CA ILE A 93 -2.92 -16.25 -10.37
C ILE A 93 -3.10 -15.16 -9.30
N PRO A 94 -2.18 -15.04 -8.32
CA PRO A 94 -2.20 -13.94 -7.37
C PRO A 94 -1.84 -12.63 -8.10
N CYS A 95 -2.78 -11.70 -8.18
CA CYS A 95 -2.64 -10.49 -8.97
C CYS A 95 -2.80 -9.18 -8.19
N ARG A 96 -3.45 -9.22 -7.01
CA ARG A 96 -3.68 -8.04 -6.17
C ARG A 96 -2.72 -8.04 -5.00
N SER A 97 -2.04 -6.92 -4.79
CA SER A 97 -1.25 -6.68 -3.59
C SER A 97 -2.12 -6.71 -2.33
N PRO A 98 -1.59 -7.11 -1.17
CA PRO A 98 -2.31 -6.99 0.09
C PRO A 98 -2.80 -5.56 0.30
N GLN A 99 -4.02 -5.40 0.81
CA GLN A 99 -4.63 -4.08 1.03
C GLN A 99 -5.21 -4.00 2.43
N PHE A 100 -5.02 -2.86 3.10
CA PHE A 100 -5.61 -2.59 4.40
C PHE A 100 -7.15 -2.72 4.34
N GLN A 101 -7.71 -3.47 5.29
CA GLN A 101 -9.14 -3.72 5.39
C GLN A 101 -9.76 -3.07 6.64
N SER A 102 -9.20 -3.34 7.81
CA SER A 102 -9.71 -2.77 9.07
C SER A 102 -8.65 -2.68 10.14
N MET A 103 -8.93 -1.85 11.15
CA MET A 103 -8.09 -1.66 12.33
C MET A 103 -8.94 -1.82 13.58
N GLN A 104 -8.39 -2.52 14.58
CA GLN A 104 -8.97 -2.66 15.91
C GLN A 104 -7.97 -2.21 16.96
N GLN A 105 -8.42 -1.38 17.90
CA GLN A 105 -7.61 -0.98 19.05
C GLN A 105 -7.78 -1.95 20.22
N ASN A 106 -6.68 -2.33 20.85
CA ASN A 106 -6.65 -3.06 22.10
C ASN A 106 -5.57 -2.45 23.02
N GLY A 107 -6.00 -1.61 23.96
CA GLY A 107 -5.09 -0.83 24.80
C GLY A 107 -4.18 0.08 23.96
N ASN A 108 -2.87 -0.09 24.11
CA ASN A 108 -1.85 0.66 23.38
C ASN A 108 -1.40 0.01 22.06
N ARG A 109 -2.15 -0.98 21.56
CA ARG A 109 -1.83 -1.71 20.33
C ARG A 109 -2.95 -1.60 19.33
N LEU A 110 -2.60 -1.52 18.05
CA LEU A 110 -3.52 -1.52 16.92
C LEU A 110 -3.33 -2.80 16.12
N THR A 111 -4.38 -3.58 15.92
CA THR A 111 -4.36 -4.79 15.09
C THR A 111 -5.01 -4.51 13.76
N LEU A 112 -4.30 -4.81 12.68
CA LEU A 112 -4.67 -4.54 11.30
C LEU A 112 -5.04 -5.84 10.57
N THR A 113 -6.10 -5.78 9.77
CA THR A 113 -6.51 -6.85 8.86
C THR A 113 -6.31 -6.41 7.41
N PHE A 114 -6.12 -7.39 6.52
CA PHE A 114 -5.79 -7.14 5.13
C PHE A 114 -6.55 -8.08 4.20
N THR A 115 -6.96 -7.58 3.03
CA THR A 115 -7.43 -8.39 1.91
C THR A 115 -6.26 -8.78 1.00
N HIS A 116 -6.50 -9.74 0.10
CA HIS A 116 -5.52 -10.20 -0.91
C HIS A 116 -4.22 -10.78 -0.34
N VAL A 117 -4.30 -11.34 0.87
CA VAL A 117 -3.24 -12.09 1.54
C VAL A 117 -3.88 -13.26 2.28
N GLU A 118 -3.16 -14.37 2.42
CA GLU A 118 -3.67 -15.50 3.18
C GLU A 118 -3.78 -15.12 4.68
N PRO A 119 -4.89 -15.44 5.37
CA PRO A 119 -5.13 -15.07 6.77
C PRO A 119 -4.38 -16.01 7.72
N LYS A 120 -3.04 -16.02 7.61
CA LYS A 120 -2.11 -16.82 8.41
C LYS A 120 -0.73 -16.17 8.36
N ALA A 121 0.10 -16.40 9.38
CA ALA A 121 1.41 -15.75 9.48
C ALA A 121 2.31 -15.97 8.25
N ASN A 122 2.31 -17.18 7.69
CA ASN A 122 3.10 -17.53 6.50
C ASN A 122 2.46 -17.08 5.17
N GLY A 123 1.32 -16.37 5.22
CA GLY A 123 0.81 -15.59 4.10
C GLY A 123 1.63 -14.31 3.86
N TRP A 124 2.48 -13.95 4.82
CA TRP A 124 3.41 -12.82 4.73
C TRP A 124 4.85 -13.30 4.56
N ARG A 125 5.63 -12.48 3.86
CA ARG A 125 7.07 -12.66 3.65
C ARG A 125 7.79 -11.30 3.80
N PRO A 126 8.08 -10.86 5.03
CA PRO A 126 8.97 -9.73 5.27
C PRO A 126 10.29 -9.93 4.52
N PHE A 127 10.76 -8.90 3.80
CA PHE A 127 12.04 -8.93 3.08
C PHE A 127 13.17 -8.37 3.96
N ASP A 128 14.38 -8.87 3.73
CA ASP A 128 15.64 -8.51 4.42
C ASP A 128 15.69 -8.85 5.93
N VAL A 129 14.74 -8.31 6.71
CA VAL A 129 14.57 -8.58 8.14
C VAL A 129 13.24 -9.27 8.43
N ARG A 130 13.20 -10.05 9.52
CA ARG A 130 12.01 -10.83 9.90
C ARG A 130 10.88 -9.97 10.44
N ASP A 131 11.22 -8.92 11.16
CA ASP A 131 10.21 -8.05 11.79
C ASP A 131 9.62 -7.09 10.75
N PRO A 132 8.29 -6.89 10.74
CA PRO A 132 7.66 -5.87 9.92
C PRO A 132 8.19 -4.47 10.22
N ILE A 133 8.59 -3.74 9.17
CA ILE A 133 9.04 -2.34 9.26
C ILE A 133 8.28 -1.44 8.27
N GLY A 134 8.36 -0.13 8.48
CA GLY A 134 7.69 0.89 7.65
C GLY A 134 6.31 1.30 8.16
N PHE A 135 5.97 0.95 9.40
CA PHE A 135 4.76 1.41 10.08
C PHE A 135 5.05 2.63 10.95
N THR A 136 4.14 3.61 10.91
CA THR A 136 4.14 4.75 11.83
C THR A 136 2.79 4.84 12.53
N ILE A 137 2.77 5.36 13.76
CA ILE A 137 1.60 5.36 14.64
C ILE A 137 1.45 6.73 15.31
N ALA A 138 0.20 7.18 15.50
CA ALA A 138 -0.11 8.46 16.12
C ALA A 138 -1.26 8.32 17.13
N ASP A 139 -1.26 9.19 18.14
CA ASP A 139 -2.40 9.43 19.02
C ASP A 139 -3.21 10.67 18.56
N SER A 140 -4.06 11.20 19.44
CA SER A 140 -4.87 12.39 19.16
C SER A 140 -4.07 13.67 18.90
N SER A 141 -2.77 13.71 19.19
CA SER A 141 -1.89 14.83 18.80
C SER A 141 -1.66 14.89 17.30
N LYS A 142 -1.93 13.79 16.57
CA LYS A 142 -1.69 13.62 15.14
C LYS A 142 -0.21 13.64 14.74
N THR A 143 0.70 13.58 15.71
CA THR A 143 2.13 13.41 15.45
C THR A 143 2.43 11.93 15.28
N PHE A 144 2.90 11.56 14.09
CA PHE A 144 3.32 10.19 13.79
C PHE A 144 4.75 9.95 14.28
N VAL A 145 4.96 8.79 14.88
CA VAL A 145 6.29 8.26 15.24
C VAL A 145 6.44 6.87 14.63
N ASP A 146 7.67 6.38 14.51
CA ASP A 146 7.91 5.00 14.10
C ASP A 146 7.26 4.01 15.05
N ALA A 147 6.75 2.92 14.49
CA ALA A 147 6.05 1.89 15.22
C ALA A 147 6.76 0.54 15.10
N GLN A 148 6.72 -0.21 16.19
CA GLN A 148 7.03 -1.63 16.19
C GLN A 148 5.83 -2.40 15.64
N ALA A 149 6.11 -3.49 14.92
CA ALA A 149 5.06 -4.33 14.38
C ALA A 149 5.43 -5.81 14.43
N ARG A 150 4.42 -6.69 14.48
CA ARG A 150 4.59 -8.14 14.38
C ARG A 150 3.41 -8.79 13.68
N ILE A 151 3.69 -9.89 12.98
CA ILE A 151 2.66 -10.72 12.34
C ILE A 151 2.12 -11.71 13.38
N LEU A 152 0.81 -11.72 13.56
CA LEU A 152 0.10 -12.68 14.41
C LEU A 152 -0.13 -14.01 13.67
N THR A 153 -0.41 -15.07 14.40
CA THR A 153 -0.60 -16.42 13.85
C THR A 153 -1.73 -16.48 12.80
N ASP A 154 -2.77 -15.66 12.99
CA ASP A 154 -3.92 -15.51 12.10
C ASP A 154 -3.70 -14.54 10.93
N GLY A 155 -2.46 -14.09 10.72
CA GLY A 155 -2.08 -13.22 9.60
C GLY A 155 -2.39 -11.74 9.81
N ARG A 156 -3.00 -11.34 10.94
CA ARG A 156 -3.13 -9.92 11.29
C ARG A 156 -1.77 -9.32 11.65
N ILE A 157 -1.63 -8.01 11.49
CA ILE A 157 -0.41 -7.29 11.92
C ILE A 157 -0.77 -6.46 13.16
N GLU A 158 -0.05 -6.69 14.26
CA GLU A 158 -0.15 -5.85 15.45
C GLU A 158 0.93 -4.78 15.40
N VAL A 159 0.55 -3.52 15.62
CA VAL A 159 1.39 -2.32 15.54
C VAL A 159 1.28 -1.54 16.86
N TRP A 160 2.41 -1.08 17.40
CA TRP A 160 2.45 -0.31 18.65
C TRP A 160 3.70 0.58 18.72
N SER A 161 3.72 1.50 19.68
CA SER A 161 4.91 2.24 20.06
C SER A 161 4.98 2.39 21.58
N GLU A 162 6.18 2.28 22.15
CA GLU A 162 6.42 2.48 23.58
C GLU A 162 6.18 3.94 24.01
N THR A 163 6.22 4.89 23.07
CA THR A 163 5.99 6.32 23.33
C THR A 163 4.55 6.77 23.08
N VAL A 164 3.70 5.91 22.51
CA VAL A 164 2.30 6.24 22.17
C VAL A 164 1.33 5.37 22.97
N SER A 165 0.81 5.93 24.07
CA SER A 165 -0.01 5.16 25.01
C SER A 165 -1.45 4.92 24.53
N ASN A 166 -2.01 5.83 23.72
CA ASN A 166 -3.38 5.73 23.20
C ASN A 166 -3.41 5.99 21.68
N PRO A 167 -2.93 5.03 20.87
CA PRO A 167 -2.83 5.22 19.44
C PRO A 167 -4.20 5.18 18.77
N ILE A 168 -4.43 6.05 17.78
CA ILE A 168 -5.68 6.17 17.03
C ILE A 168 -5.50 6.00 15.52
N ALA A 169 -4.25 5.99 15.03
CA ALA A 169 -3.95 5.93 13.61
C ALA A 169 -2.64 5.19 13.33
N VAL A 170 -2.60 4.48 12.20
CA VAL A 170 -1.41 3.87 11.60
C VAL A 170 -1.25 4.35 10.16
N ARG A 171 -0.01 4.54 9.72
CA ARG A 171 0.35 4.63 8.31
C ARG A 171 1.39 3.57 7.98
N TYR A 172 1.39 3.06 6.76
CA TYR A 172 2.40 2.14 6.25
C TYR A 172 2.99 2.70 4.96
N ALA A 173 4.33 2.70 4.87
CA ALA A 173 5.09 3.17 3.72
C ALA A 173 4.72 4.62 3.28
N TRP A 174 4.42 5.49 4.25
CA TRP A 174 4.00 6.89 4.04
C TRP A 174 5.19 7.85 4.05
N ALA A 175 5.95 7.86 2.96
CA ALA A 175 7.07 8.77 2.72
C ALA A 175 7.32 8.91 1.20
N ASP A 176 8.22 9.78 0.77
CA ASP A 176 8.63 9.83 -0.64
C ASP A 176 9.38 8.54 -1.02
N ASN A 177 10.35 8.15 -0.18
CA ASN A 177 11.11 6.91 -0.26
C ASN A 177 11.03 6.17 1.10
N PRO A 178 10.03 5.29 1.29
CA PRO A 178 9.82 4.59 2.55
C PRO A 178 10.68 3.33 2.68
N VAL A 179 11.39 3.20 3.80
CA VAL A 179 11.97 1.92 4.22
C VAL A 179 10.85 1.01 4.73
N CYS A 180 10.47 0.01 3.93
CA CYS A 180 9.38 -0.91 4.23
C CYS A 180 9.64 -2.30 3.65
N ASN A 181 9.04 -3.35 4.23
CA ASN A 181 9.44 -4.72 3.88
C ASN A 181 8.30 -5.73 3.76
N MET A 182 7.03 -5.33 3.82
CA MET A 182 5.93 -6.29 3.84
C MET A 182 5.55 -6.74 2.44
N TYR A 183 5.57 -8.07 2.22
CA TYR A 183 5.09 -8.72 1.01
C TYR A 183 4.17 -9.88 1.37
N SER A 184 3.26 -10.24 0.48
CA SER A 184 2.61 -11.55 0.53
C SER A 184 3.61 -12.68 0.25
N SER A 185 3.25 -13.90 0.61
CA SER A 185 3.97 -15.13 0.24
C SER A 185 4.14 -15.27 -1.29
N GLU A 186 3.25 -14.67 -2.06
CA GLU A 186 3.24 -14.64 -3.54
C GLU A 186 4.14 -13.54 -4.15
N GLY A 187 4.88 -12.82 -3.30
CA GLY A 187 5.86 -11.81 -3.69
C GLY A 187 5.27 -10.48 -4.17
N LEU A 188 4.04 -10.14 -3.74
CA LEU A 188 3.44 -8.83 -4.00
C LEU A 188 3.60 -7.93 -2.77
N PRO A 189 4.09 -6.68 -2.92
CA PRO A 189 4.30 -5.77 -1.80
C PRO A 189 2.96 -5.34 -1.19
N LEU A 190 2.93 -5.12 0.12
CA LEU A 190 1.80 -4.51 0.82
C LEU A 190 1.55 -3.11 0.25
N THR A 191 0.31 -2.83 -0.13
CA THR A 191 -0.11 -1.52 -0.64
C THR A 191 0.08 -0.47 0.46
N PRO A 192 0.78 0.66 0.20
CA PRO A 192 0.83 1.80 1.12
C PRO A 192 -0.57 2.26 1.54
N PHE A 193 -0.72 2.63 2.82
CA PHE A 193 -2.03 3.07 3.33
C PHE A 193 -1.88 3.98 4.55
N ARG A 194 -2.98 4.65 4.90
CA ARG A 194 -3.23 5.26 6.21
C ARG A 194 -4.58 4.85 6.75
N THR A 195 -4.74 4.91 8.06
CA THR A 195 -6.03 4.67 8.75
C THR A 195 -6.69 5.94 9.27
N ASP A 196 -5.97 7.07 9.26
CA ASP A 196 -6.51 8.37 9.63
C ASP A 196 -7.27 9.03 8.47
N ASN A 197 -8.18 9.94 8.83
CA ASN A 197 -8.81 10.87 7.91
C ASN A 197 -8.31 12.30 8.17
N PHE A 198 -7.05 12.48 8.58
CA PHE A 198 -6.52 13.83 8.80
C PHE A 198 -6.39 14.56 7.45
N PRO A 199 -6.52 15.90 7.44
CA PRO A 199 -6.38 16.68 6.21
C PRO A 199 -5.05 16.36 5.52
N SER A 200 -5.11 16.06 4.22
CA SER A 200 -3.90 15.88 3.41
C SER A 200 -3.25 17.23 3.15
N ILE A 201 -1.93 17.26 3.00
CA ILE A 201 -1.21 18.49 2.66
C ILE A 201 -1.53 18.97 1.24
N THR A 202 -2.00 18.08 0.36
CA THR A 202 -2.48 18.43 -0.99
C THR A 202 -3.98 18.78 -1.06
N GLU A 203 -4.73 18.66 0.04
CA GLU A 203 -6.17 18.98 0.04
C GLU A 203 -6.42 20.44 -0.38
N GLY A 204 -7.35 20.66 -1.30
CA GLY A 204 -7.71 22.00 -1.78
C GLY A 204 -6.65 22.68 -2.66
N ARG A 205 -5.57 21.99 -3.03
CA ARG A 205 -4.56 22.47 -3.99
C ARG A 205 -4.88 21.98 -5.41
N ASN A 206 -6.03 22.39 -5.95
CA ASN A 206 -6.41 22.15 -7.36
C ASN A 206 -6.88 23.44 -8.01
#